data_AF-A0A7W6UPB5-F1
#
_entry.id   AF-A0A7W6UPB5-F1
#
_cell.length_a   1.000
_cell.length_b   1.000
_cell.length_c   1.000
_cell.angle_alpha   90.00
_cell.angle_beta   90.00
_cell.angle_gamma   90.00
#
_symmetry.space_group_name_H-M   'P 1'
#
loop_
_entity.id
_entity.type
_entity.pdbx_description
1 polymer ?
#
loop_
_entity_poly.entity_id
_entity_poly.type
_entity_poly.pdbx_seq_one_letter_code
_entity_poly.pdbx_strand_id
1 'polypeptide(L)'
;MRAIGIEAATREAVDHLTREELDGFFIHLDADCLDDVIMPAVDFRVPDGLSWDELGTALRVALASGKAVGIEITIYNPRLDEDGSAGRGLADVLAAALGTAAH
;
A
#
# COMPACT_ATOMS: atom_id res chain seq x y z
N MET A 1 -13.72 2.33 2.31
CA MET A 1 -12.59 3.27 2.42
C MET A 1 -13.04 4.72 2.41
N ARG A 2 -13.50 5.29 1.29
CA ARG A 2 -13.82 6.73 1.18
C ARG A 2 -14.89 7.23 2.18
N ALA A 3 -15.86 6.40 2.56
CA ALA A 3 -16.90 6.77 3.53
C ALA A 3 -16.39 6.93 4.99
N ILE A 4 -15.28 6.27 5.35
CA ILE A 4 -14.74 6.25 6.72
C ILE A 4 -13.28 6.76 6.80
N GLY A 5 -12.66 7.05 5.64
CA GLY A 5 -11.24 7.42 5.53
C GLY A 5 -10.32 6.20 5.44
N ILE A 6 -9.13 6.41 4.84
CA ILE A 6 -8.12 5.36 4.67
C ILE A 6 -7.65 4.80 6.02
N GLU A 7 -7.34 5.69 6.97
CA GLU A 7 -6.76 5.32 8.26
C GLU A 7 -7.72 4.47 9.10
N ALA A 8 -8.98 4.89 9.22
CA ALA A 8 -9.98 4.14 9.98
C ALA A 8 -10.26 2.78 9.34
N ALA A 9 -10.37 2.72 8.01
CA ALA A 9 -10.54 1.46 7.29
C ALA A 9 -9.36 0.51 7.51
N THR A 10 -8.13 1.03 7.46
CA THR A 10 -6.94 0.21 7.72
C THR A 10 -6.89 -0.26 9.17
N ARG A 11 -7.22 0.59 10.16
CA ARG A 11 -7.28 0.17 11.58
C ARG A 11 -8.28 -0.96 11.79
N GLU A 12 -9.48 -0.84 11.23
CA GLU A 12 -10.50 -1.90 11.34
C GLU A 12 -10.01 -3.23 10.75
N ALA A 13 -9.35 -3.18 9.59
CA ALA A 13 -8.77 -4.36 8.97
C ALA A 13 -7.63 -4.94 9.81
N VAL A 14 -6.73 -4.11 10.34
CA VAL A 14 -5.62 -4.53 11.20
C VAL A 14 -6.14 -5.16 12.49
N ASP A 15 -7.09 -4.53 13.18
CA ASP A 15 -7.69 -5.05 14.41
C ASP A 15 -8.27 -6.46 14.20
N HIS A 16 -8.92 -6.68 13.06
CA HIS A 16 -9.42 -8.00 12.67
C HIS A 16 -8.32 -9.04 12.45
N LEU A 17 -7.18 -8.62 11.90
CA LEU A 17 -6.03 -9.46 11.56
C LEU A 17 -5.05 -9.67 12.73
N THR A 18 -5.18 -8.90 13.82
CA THR A 18 -4.34 -9.01 15.02
C THR A 18 -4.99 -9.74 16.20
N ARG A 19 -6.14 -10.39 15.96
CA ARG A 19 -6.79 -11.27 16.96
C ARG A 19 -5.89 -12.42 17.40
N GLU A 20 -6.14 -12.96 18.60
CA GLU A 20 -5.25 -13.93 19.26
C GLU A 20 -5.02 -15.22 18.47
N GLU A 21 -5.93 -15.60 17.58
CA GLU A 21 -5.84 -16.81 16.76
C GLU A 21 -4.89 -16.68 15.56
N LEU A 22 -4.35 -15.49 15.30
CA LEU A 22 -3.46 -15.21 14.18
C LEU A 22 -2.07 -14.80 14.65
N ASP A 23 -1.05 -15.49 14.11
CA ASP A 23 0.35 -15.19 14.41
C ASP A 23 0.81 -13.88 13.77
N GLY A 24 0.20 -13.51 12.64
CA GLY A 24 0.45 -12.29 11.89
C GLY A 24 -0.27 -12.29 10.55
N PHE A 25 0.04 -11.30 9.70
CA PHE A 25 -0.53 -11.18 8.37
C PHE A 25 0.53 -10.76 7.35
N PHE A 26 0.26 -11.09 6.09
CA PHE A 26 1.11 -10.71 4.96
C PHE A 26 0.40 -9.63 4.14
N ILE A 27 1.13 -8.60 3.71
CA ILE A 27 0.59 -7.50 2.91
C ILE A 27 0.80 -7.84 1.43
N HIS A 28 -0.29 -7.96 0.68
CA HIS A 28 -0.25 -8.04 -0.78
C HIS A 28 -0.68 -6.70 -1.36
N LEU A 29 0.18 -6.07 -2.16
CA LEU A 29 -0.04 -4.76 -2.73
C LEU A 29 0.06 -4.82 -4.26
N ASP A 30 -1.09 -4.85 -4.91
CA ASP A 30 -1.18 -4.60 -6.35
C ASP A 30 -1.00 -3.09 -6.62
N ALA A 31 -0.13 -2.73 -7.56
CA ALA A 31 0.09 -1.33 -7.93
C ALA A 31 -1.16 -0.67 -8.54
N ASP A 32 -2.09 -1.46 -9.09
CA ASP A 32 -3.32 -0.97 -9.72
C ASP A 32 -4.39 -0.47 -8.73
N CYS A 33 -4.16 -0.62 -7.42
CA CYS A 33 -5.00 0.02 -6.41
C CYS A 33 -4.77 1.54 -6.30
N LEU A 34 -3.65 2.03 -6.86
CA LEU A 34 -3.30 3.45 -6.88
C LEU A 34 -4.09 4.18 -7.96
N ASP A 35 -4.30 5.48 -7.73
CA ASP A 35 -4.99 6.32 -8.69
C ASP A 35 -4.25 6.38 -10.02
N ASP A 36 -5.04 6.33 -11.08
CA ASP A 36 -4.60 6.36 -12.46
C ASP A 36 -3.63 7.51 -12.81
N VAL A 37 -3.80 8.66 -12.17
CA VAL A 37 -2.98 9.85 -12.39
C VAL A 37 -1.53 9.64 -11.92
N ILE A 38 -1.34 8.84 -10.86
CA ILE A 38 -0.03 8.63 -10.24
C ILE A 38 0.60 7.29 -10.60
N MET A 39 -0.21 6.31 -10.99
CA MET A 39 0.23 4.97 -11.38
C MET A 39 -0.36 4.58 -12.73
N PRO A 40 0.08 5.19 -13.84
CA PRO A 40 -0.32 4.77 -15.18
C PRO A 40 0.35 3.45 -15.60
N ALA A 41 1.36 3.00 -14.85
CA ALA A 41 2.21 1.86 -15.17
C ALA A 41 1.60 0.50 -14.79
N VAL A 42 0.34 0.27 -15.13
CA VAL A 42 -0.43 -0.95 -14.84
C VAL A 42 -1.35 -1.29 -16.01
N ASP A 43 -1.70 -2.57 -16.14
CA ASP A 43 -2.57 -3.03 -17.24
C ASP A 43 -4.06 -2.69 -16.99
N PHE A 44 -4.48 -2.63 -15.72
CA PHE A 44 -5.85 -2.31 -15.32
C PHE A 44 -5.90 -1.00 -14.56
N ARG A 45 -6.24 0.09 -15.26
CA ARG A 45 -6.27 1.44 -14.69
C ARG A 45 -7.57 1.68 -13.92
N VAL A 46 -7.47 2.18 -12.69
CA VAL A 46 -8.61 2.49 -11.83
C VAL A 46 -8.65 3.99 -11.54
N PRO A 47 -9.69 4.73 -12.01
CA PRO A 47 -9.87 6.11 -11.60
C PRO A 47 -10.31 6.20 -10.14
N ASP A 48 -9.97 7.29 -9.46
CA ASP A 48 -10.27 7.57 -8.05
C ASP A 48 -9.68 6.52 -7.08
N GLY A 49 -8.52 5.97 -7.45
CA GLY A 49 -7.75 5.03 -6.64
C GLY A 49 -7.08 5.71 -5.43
N LEU A 50 -6.19 4.97 -4.77
CA LEU A 50 -5.40 5.50 -3.65
C LEU A 50 -4.38 6.53 -4.14
N SER A 51 -4.29 7.63 -3.43
CA SER A 51 -3.13 8.53 -3.54
C SER A 51 -1.89 7.96 -2.84
N TRP A 52 -0.72 8.55 -3.09
CA TRP A 52 0.52 8.22 -2.39
C TRP A 52 0.39 8.35 -0.86
N ASP A 53 -0.26 9.43 -0.39
CA ASP A 53 -0.44 9.69 1.04
C ASP A 53 -1.40 8.67 1.69
N GLU A 54 -2.44 8.25 0.96
CA GLU A 54 -3.36 7.21 1.42
C GLU A 54 -2.63 5.86 1.52
N LEU A 55 -1.88 5.45 0.49
CA LEU A 55 -1.07 4.23 0.55
C LEU A 55 -0.06 4.27 1.70
N GLY A 56 0.69 5.36 1.83
CA GLY A 56 1.66 5.52 2.91
C GLY A 56 1.02 5.48 4.30
N THR A 57 -0.19 6.03 4.44
CA THR A 57 -0.96 5.95 5.70
C THR A 57 -1.41 4.53 6.00
N ALA A 58 -1.96 3.81 5.02
CA ALA A 58 -2.35 2.42 5.20
C ALA A 58 -1.17 1.53 5.60
N LEU A 59 -0.03 1.66 4.90
CA LEU A 59 1.17 0.87 5.20
C LEU A 59 1.70 1.18 6.59
N ARG A 60 1.78 2.46 7.00
CA ARG A 60 2.24 2.82 8.36
C ARG A 60 1.35 2.23 9.44
N VAL A 61 0.02 2.28 9.29
CA VAL A 61 -0.91 1.70 10.26
C VAL A 61 -0.76 0.18 10.33
N ALA A 62 -0.67 -0.49 9.18
CA ALA A 62 -0.48 -1.93 9.12
C ALA A 62 0.85 -2.37 9.76
N LEU A 63 1.96 -1.69 9.42
CA LEU A 63 3.29 -2.01 9.95
C LEU A 63 3.40 -1.73 11.44
N ALA A 64 2.77 -0.65 11.94
CA ALA A 64 2.77 -0.31 13.36
C ALA A 64 2.09 -1.36 14.26
N SER A 65 1.34 -2.31 13.69
CA SER A 65 0.77 -3.43 14.44
C SER A 65 1.82 -4.40 14.99
N GLY A 66 3.04 -4.42 14.42
CA GLY A 66 4.06 -5.42 14.72
C GLY A 66 3.71 -6.86 14.30
N LYS A 67 2.60 -7.04 13.57
CA LYS A 67 2.06 -8.34 13.14
C LYS A 67 2.19 -8.56 11.63
N ALA A 68 2.64 -7.56 10.87
CA ALA A 68 2.99 -7.73 9.48
C ALA A 68 4.29 -8.56 9.36
N VAL A 69 4.21 -9.73 8.71
CA VAL A 69 5.37 -10.65 8.57
C VAL A 69 6.08 -10.54 7.22
N GLY A 70 5.53 -9.75 6.30
CA GLY A 70 6.10 -9.52 4.98
C GLY A 70 5.18 -8.70 4.08
N ILE A 71 5.72 -8.28 2.94
CA ILE A 71 5.01 -7.56 1.90
C ILE A 71 5.44 -8.07 0.52
N GLU A 72 4.48 -8.18 -0.40
CA GLU A 72 4.69 -8.41 -1.82
C GLU A 72 4.07 -7.25 -2.62
N ILE A 73 4.77 -6.85 -3.67
CA ILE A 73 4.33 -5.78 -4.58
C ILE A 73 4.19 -6.37 -5.97
N THR A 74 3.02 -6.17 -6.58
CA THR A 74 2.60 -6.81 -7.82
C THR A 74 2.04 -5.79 -8.82
N ILE A 75 1.88 -6.21 -10.08
CA ILE A 75 1.21 -5.49 -11.17
C ILE A 75 1.88 -4.19 -11.66
N TYR A 76 2.99 -3.73 -11.05
CA TYR A 76 3.81 -2.70 -11.66
C TYR A 76 4.43 -3.18 -13.00
N ASN A 77 4.11 -2.48 -14.08
CA ASN A 77 4.57 -2.76 -15.43
C ASN A 77 5.56 -1.69 -15.92
N PRO A 78 6.89 -1.92 -15.81
CA PRO A 78 7.89 -0.93 -16.19
C PRO A 78 7.90 -0.59 -17.69
N ARG A 79 7.23 -1.39 -18.53
CA ARG A 79 7.09 -1.06 -19.96
C ARG A 79 6.11 0.09 -20.21
N LEU A 80 5.24 0.37 -19.24
CA LEU A 80 4.26 1.44 -19.28
C LEU A 80 4.72 2.69 -18.49
N ASP A 81 5.92 2.66 -17.91
CA ASP A 81 6.51 3.75 -17.13
C ASP A 81 7.71 4.37 -17.88
N GLU A 82 7.42 5.10 -18.97
CA GLU A 82 8.45 5.56 -19.93
C GLU A 82 9.58 6.38 -19.30
N ASP A 83 9.27 7.21 -18.30
CA ASP A 83 10.24 8.05 -17.59
C ASP A 83 10.64 7.48 -16.21
N GLY A 84 10.05 6.35 -15.82
CA GLY A 84 10.32 5.69 -14.54
C GLY A 84 9.75 6.44 -13.32
N SER A 85 8.89 7.43 -13.52
CA SER A 85 8.37 8.27 -12.44
C SER A 85 7.39 7.51 -11.53
N ALA A 86 6.55 6.65 -12.09
CA ALA A 86 5.57 5.88 -11.31
C ALA A 86 6.27 4.87 -10.40
N GLY A 87 7.25 4.14 -10.94
CA GLY A 87 8.09 3.21 -10.20
C GLY A 87 8.91 3.90 -9.12
N ARG A 88 9.37 5.14 -9.36
CA ARG A 88 10.07 5.92 -8.33
C ARG A 88 9.14 6.34 -7.20
N GLY A 89 7.95 6.86 -7.53
CA GLY A 89 6.94 7.20 -6.53
C GLY A 89 6.55 5.99 -5.66
N LEU A 90 6.38 4.83 -6.28
CA LEU A 90 6.09 3.58 -5.58
C LEU A 90 7.25 3.17 -4.66
N ALA A 91 8.49 3.23 -5.14
CA ALA A 91 9.65 2.93 -4.32
C ALA A 91 9.80 3.91 -3.15
N ASP A 92 9.56 5.20 -3.37
CA ASP A 92 9.69 6.25 -2.37
C ASP A 92 8.67 6.08 -1.24
N VAL A 93 7.40 5.81 -1.56
CA VAL A 93 6.36 5.59 -0.53
C VAL A 93 6.61 4.30 0.26
N LEU A 94 7.07 3.23 -0.40
CA LEU A 94 7.44 1.97 0.27
C LEU A 94 8.63 2.17 1.19
N ALA A 95 9.68 2.85 0.71
CA ALA A 95 10.87 3.14 1.51
C ALA A 95 10.53 4.00 2.73
N ALA A 96 9.69 5.02 2.56
CA ALA A 96 9.24 5.86 3.67
C ALA A 96 8.44 5.06 4.71
N ALA A 97 7.50 4.20 4.28
CA ALA A 97 6.70 3.41 5.19
C ALA A 97 7.53 2.34 5.93
N LEU A 98 8.33 1.57 5.19
CA LEU A 98 9.15 0.48 5.75
C LEU A 98 10.29 1.01 6.63
N GLY A 99 10.87 2.16 6.27
CA GLY A 99 11.91 2.81 7.07
C GLY A 99 11.45 3.20 8.46
N THR A 100 10.17 3.57 8.63
CA THR A 100 9.60 3.89 9.95
C THR A 100 9.30 2.68 10.82
N ALA A 101 9.18 1.49 10.23
CA ALA A 101 8.84 0.25 10.93
C ALA A 101 10.06 -0.51 11.49
N ALA A 102 11.27 -0.16 11.05
CA ALA A 102 12.51 -0.88 11.38
C ALA A 102 13.14 -0.50 12.73
N HIS A 103 12.33 -0.12 13.73
CA HIS A 103 12.80 0.33 15.06
C HIS A 103 12.43 -0.63 16.18
#